data_AF-A0A7J5LT56-F1
#
_entry.id   AF-A0A7J5LT56-F1
#
_cell.length_a   1.000
_cell.length_b   1.000
_cell.length_c   1.000
_cell.angle_alpha   90.00
_cell.angle_beta   90.00
_cell.angle_gamma   90.00
#
_symmetry.space_group_name_H-M   'P 1'
#
loop_
_entity.id
_entity.type
_entity.pdbx_description
1 polymer ?
#
loop_
_entity_poly.entity_id
_entity_poly.type
_entity_poly.pdbx_seq_one_letter_code
_entity_poly.pdbx_strand_id
1 'polypeptide(L)'
;IMPVLLDTLETVLAYAADRLMESLAAGGVYNPDNIWKKPIEQAFDDLMNSDIIDIAVNGLDTTFNSLLAGAVGSFGGVAYDYLMLVFLCTRYLILILLEVISPLAIACLYNSDTRSSFYTWARQMVGCYMLYPGFVIASVFSDLIVVNYVQQRPWSITLMVIFSFLLKLAMLATVKATVNKWL
;
A
#
# COMPACT_ATOMS: atom_id res chain seq x y z
N ILE A 1 -24.11 22.26 -2.06
CA ILE A 1 -23.15 22.52 -3.16
C ILE A 1 -21.77 21.94 -2.85
N MET A 2 -21.17 22.25 -1.69
CA MET A 2 -19.88 21.68 -1.26
C MET A 2 -19.82 20.14 -1.16
N PRO A 3 -20.80 19.41 -0.60
CA PRO A 3 -20.74 17.94 -0.55
C PRO A 3 -20.76 17.30 -1.95
N VAL A 4 -21.57 17.84 -2.87
CA VAL A 4 -21.66 17.36 -4.25
C VAL A 4 -20.34 17.56 -5.02
N LEU A 5 -19.65 18.68 -4.81
CA LEU A 5 -18.34 18.92 -5.45
C LEU A 5 -17.27 17.95 -4.94
N LEU A 6 -17.30 17.63 -3.65
CA LEU A 6 -16.39 16.65 -3.04
C LEU A 6 -16.66 15.23 -3.56
N ASP A 7 -17.93 14.84 -3.67
CA ASP A 7 -18.32 13.55 -4.26
C ASP A 7 -17.86 13.43 -5.73
N THR A 8 -18.00 14.51 -6.51
CA THR A 8 -17.52 14.52 -7.90
C THR A 8 -16.00 14.45 -8.00
N LEU A 9 -15.27 15.16 -7.12
CA LEU A 9 -13.81 15.11 -7.08
C LEU A 9 -13.31 13.71 -6.69
N GLU A 10 -13.94 13.11 -5.69
CA GLU A 10 -13.65 11.74 -5.26
C GLU A 10 -13.89 10.73 -6.38
N THR A 11 -15.02 10.85 -7.08
CA THR A 11 -15.34 9.99 -8.22
C THR A 11 -14.30 10.12 -9.34
N VAL A 12 -13.87 11.34 -9.65
CA VAL A 12 -12.86 11.58 -10.70
C VAL A 12 -11.49 11.04 -10.28
N LEU A 13 -11.07 11.24 -9.04
CA LEU A 13 -9.79 10.73 -8.53
C LEU A 13 -9.80 9.20 -8.39
N ALA A 14 -10.92 8.62 -7.97
CA ALA A 14 -11.14 7.18 -7.96
C ALA A 14 -11.03 6.60 -9.37
N TYR A 15 -11.75 7.20 -10.33
CA TYR A 15 -11.67 6.80 -11.73
C TYR A 15 -10.27 6.94 -12.32
N ALA A 16 -9.55 8.01 -12.00
CA ALA A 16 -8.18 8.20 -12.47
C ALA A 16 -7.21 7.15 -11.89
N ALA A 17 -7.39 6.78 -10.62
CA ALA A 17 -6.61 5.73 -9.97
C ALA A 17 -6.95 4.34 -10.53
N ASP A 18 -8.24 4.05 -10.74
CA ASP A 18 -8.70 2.78 -11.32
C ASP A 18 -8.21 2.65 -12.76
N ARG A 19 -8.26 3.72 -13.56
CA ARG A 19 -7.68 3.74 -14.91
C ARG A 19 -6.15 3.58 -14.90
N LEU A 20 -5.45 4.17 -13.93
CA LEU A 20 -4.02 3.95 -13.76
C LEU A 20 -3.74 2.47 -13.44
N MET A 21 -4.46 1.89 -12.48
CA MET A 21 -4.35 0.47 -12.15
C MET A 21 -4.68 -0.41 -13.35
N GLU A 22 -5.76 -0.13 -14.08
CA GLU A 22 -6.19 -0.86 -15.27
C GLU A 22 -5.16 -0.75 -16.40
N SER A 23 -4.58 0.43 -16.63
CA SER A 23 -3.54 0.62 -17.65
C SER A 23 -2.25 -0.15 -17.33
N LEU A 24 -1.92 -0.30 -16.06
CA LEU A 24 -0.77 -1.09 -15.59
C LEU A 24 -1.07 -2.59 -15.54
N ALA A 25 -2.30 -2.97 -15.20
CA ALA A 25 -2.75 -4.36 -15.17
C ALA A 25 -2.99 -4.95 -16.57
N ALA A 26 -3.58 -4.18 -17.50
CA ALA A 26 -3.81 -4.57 -18.89
C ALA A 26 -2.51 -4.75 -19.69
N GLY A 27 -1.38 -4.19 -19.22
CA GLY A 27 -0.05 -4.46 -19.74
C GLY A 27 0.53 -5.84 -19.37
N GLY A 28 -0.17 -6.64 -18.56
CA GLY A 28 0.25 -8.00 -18.14
C GLY A 28 1.31 -8.04 -17.03
N VAL A 29 1.71 -6.89 -16.49
CA VAL A 29 2.83 -6.76 -15.52
C VAL A 29 2.34 -6.63 -14.07
N TYR A 30 1.10 -6.20 -13.82
CA TYR A 30 0.59 -5.88 -12.49
C TYR A 30 -0.59 -6.76 -12.08
N ASN A 31 -0.35 -7.71 -11.17
CA ASN A 31 -1.40 -8.45 -10.47
C ASN A 31 -1.11 -8.39 -8.95
N PRO A 32 -1.72 -7.44 -8.22
CA PRO A 32 -1.37 -7.16 -6.83
C PRO A 32 -1.57 -8.36 -5.90
N ASP A 33 -2.57 -9.20 -6.17
CA ASP A 33 -2.94 -10.35 -5.32
C ASP A 33 -1.96 -11.55 -5.43
N ASN A 34 -0.93 -11.43 -6.26
CA ASN A 34 -0.09 -12.56 -6.66
C ASN A 34 1.41 -12.28 -6.64
N ILE A 35 1.87 -11.12 -6.15
CA ILE A 35 3.29 -10.74 -6.16
C ILE A 35 4.11 -11.75 -5.34
N TRP A 36 3.65 -12.05 -4.12
CA TRP A 36 4.33 -13.00 -3.23
C TRP A 36 3.64 -14.36 -3.15
N LYS A 37 2.34 -14.44 -3.44
CA LYS A 37 1.57 -15.68 -3.36
C LYS A 37 2.18 -16.82 -4.21
N LYS A 38 2.46 -16.54 -5.49
CA LYS A 38 3.04 -17.54 -6.40
C LYS A 38 4.47 -17.97 -6.01
N PRO A 39 5.40 -17.05 -5.70
CA PRO A 39 6.74 -17.44 -5.21
C PRO A 39 6.69 -18.28 -3.92
N ILE A 40 5.77 -17.98 -3.00
CA ILE A 40 5.65 -18.70 -1.73
C ILE A 40 5.05 -20.09 -1.95
N GLU A 41 4.01 -20.23 -2.80
CA GLU A 41 3.44 -21.52 -3.18
C GLU A 41 4.49 -22.41 -3.84
N GLN A 42 5.28 -21.87 -4.79
CA GLN A 42 6.38 -22.61 -5.42
C GLN A 42 7.45 -23.05 -4.41
N ALA A 43 7.84 -22.18 -3.48
CA ALA A 43 8.79 -22.55 -2.43
C ALA A 43 8.24 -23.63 -1.49
N PHE A 44 6.92 -23.65 -1.26
CA PHE A 44 6.24 -24.69 -0.48
C PHE A 44 6.16 -26.02 -1.24
N ASP A 45 5.86 -25.98 -2.53
CA ASP A 45 5.82 -27.18 -3.39
C ASP A 45 7.22 -27.80 -3.53
N ASP A 46 8.27 -26.98 -3.71
CA ASP A 46 9.66 -27.44 -3.74
C ASP A 46 10.08 -28.07 -2.41
N LEU A 47 9.60 -27.52 -1.28
CA LEU A 47 9.79 -28.10 0.04
C LEU A 47 9.12 -29.47 0.19
N MET A 48 7.85 -29.59 -0.21
CA MET A 48 7.11 -30.85 -0.14
C MET A 48 7.67 -31.92 -1.08
N ASN A 49 8.26 -31.50 -2.20
CA ASN A 49 8.90 -32.38 -3.17
C ASN A 49 10.39 -32.63 -2.87
N SER A 50 11.00 -31.93 -1.92
CA SER A 50 12.38 -32.19 -1.51
C SER A 50 12.46 -33.53 -0.78
N ASP A 51 13.20 -34.47 -1.37
CA ASP A 51 13.31 -35.84 -0.91
C ASP A 51 13.79 -35.92 0.56
N ILE A 52 13.25 -36.89 1.29
CA ILE A 52 13.57 -37.28 2.68
C ILE A 52 15.10 -37.41 2.93
N ILE A 53 15.89 -37.57 1.86
CA ILE A 53 17.34 -37.75 1.86
C ILE A 53 18.11 -36.44 2.16
N ASP A 54 17.62 -35.26 1.76
CA ASP A 54 18.26 -33.97 2.10
C ASP A 54 17.99 -33.55 3.56
N ILE A 55 16.83 -33.98 4.09
CA ILE A 55 16.46 -33.83 5.50
C ILE A 55 17.36 -34.71 6.40
N ALA A 56 17.86 -35.83 5.89
CA ALA A 56 18.78 -36.68 6.64
C ALA A 56 20.20 -36.10 6.73
N VAL A 57 20.63 -35.30 5.74
CA VAL A 57 22.03 -34.84 5.61
C VAL A 57 22.24 -33.42 6.15
N ASN A 58 21.26 -32.50 5.98
CA ASN A 58 21.33 -31.11 6.46
C ASN A 58 20.04 -30.66 7.20
N GLY A 59 19.17 -31.59 7.57
CA GLY A 59 17.73 -31.34 7.63
C GLY A 59 17.13 -30.71 8.86
N LEU A 60 17.88 -30.33 9.88
CA LEU A 60 17.28 -29.45 10.89
C LEU A 60 17.38 -27.99 10.45
N ASP A 61 18.58 -27.52 10.10
CA ASP A 61 18.81 -26.12 9.74
C ASP A 61 18.19 -25.74 8.39
N THR A 62 18.22 -26.65 7.42
CA THR A 62 17.65 -26.41 6.08
C THR A 62 16.13 -26.44 6.11
N THR A 63 15.54 -27.37 6.87
CA THR A 63 14.08 -27.46 7.08
C THR A 63 13.56 -26.32 7.94
N PHE A 64 14.31 -25.89 8.96
CA PHE A 64 13.93 -24.75 9.80
C PHE A 64 13.98 -23.43 9.02
N ASN A 65 15.04 -23.19 8.24
CA ASN A 65 15.14 -21.98 7.41
C ASN A 65 14.07 -21.91 6.32
N SER A 66 13.69 -23.06 5.76
CA SER A 66 12.67 -23.16 4.71
C SER A 66 11.24 -23.08 5.29
N LEU A 67 10.96 -23.66 6.47
CA LEU A 67 9.73 -23.40 7.22
C LEU A 67 9.63 -21.94 7.67
N LEU A 68 10.73 -21.35 8.12
CA LEU A 68 10.77 -19.93 8.48
C LEU A 68 10.54 -19.06 7.24
N ALA A 69 11.09 -19.42 6.08
CA ALA A 69 10.81 -18.75 4.82
C ALA A 69 9.35 -18.94 4.38
N GLY A 70 8.76 -20.11 4.61
CA GLY A 70 7.34 -20.36 4.38
C GLY A 70 6.42 -19.57 5.32
N ALA A 71 6.77 -19.47 6.60
CA ALA A 71 6.01 -18.74 7.61
C ALA A 71 6.13 -17.22 7.44
N VAL A 72 7.36 -16.70 7.30
CA VAL A 72 7.61 -15.27 7.07
C VAL A 72 7.19 -14.86 5.67
N GLY A 73 7.34 -15.73 4.68
CA GLY A 73 6.82 -15.55 3.34
C GLY A 73 5.30 -15.44 3.35
N SER A 74 4.59 -16.44 3.85
CA SER A 74 3.11 -16.43 3.89
C SER A 74 2.56 -15.26 4.69
N PHE A 75 3.08 -14.99 5.89
CA PHE A 75 2.62 -13.87 6.71
C PHE A 75 3.00 -12.51 6.08
N GLY A 76 4.25 -12.37 5.65
CA GLY A 76 4.78 -11.12 5.11
C GLY A 76 4.23 -10.77 3.72
N GLY A 77 3.98 -11.77 2.87
CA GLY A 77 3.33 -11.61 1.58
C GLY A 77 1.88 -11.16 1.74
N VAL A 78 1.13 -11.80 2.63
CA VAL A 78 -0.23 -11.38 2.96
C VAL A 78 -0.25 -9.96 3.55
N ALA A 79 0.66 -9.65 4.47
CA ALA A 79 0.79 -8.29 5.03
C ALA A 79 1.17 -7.25 3.98
N TYR A 80 1.97 -7.62 2.96
CA TYR A 80 2.36 -6.76 1.85
C TYR A 80 1.18 -6.39 0.94
N ASP A 81 0.28 -7.34 0.70
CA ASP A 81 -0.92 -7.14 -0.11
C ASP A 81 -1.92 -6.23 0.64
N TYR A 82 -2.08 -6.42 1.95
CA TYR A 82 -2.97 -5.60 2.78
C TYR A 82 -2.42 -4.23 3.19
N LEU A 83 -1.12 -3.95 2.99
CA LEU A 83 -0.51 -2.67 3.35
C LEU A 83 -1.27 -1.49 2.75
N MET A 84 -1.65 -1.58 1.48
CA MET A 84 -2.40 -0.54 0.80
C MET A 84 -3.76 -0.29 1.47
N LEU A 85 -4.47 -1.36 1.80
CA LEU A 85 -5.78 -1.30 2.46
C LEU A 85 -5.70 -0.65 3.84
N VAL A 86 -4.65 -0.91 4.62
CA VAL A 86 -4.42 -0.27 5.93
C VAL A 86 -4.23 1.25 5.79
N PHE A 87 -3.47 1.69 4.79
CA PHE A 87 -3.26 3.12 4.52
C PHE A 87 -4.52 3.79 3.98
N LEU A 88 -5.34 3.09 3.19
CA LEU A 88 -6.66 3.55 2.76
C LEU A 88 -7.63 3.70 3.95
N CYS A 89 -7.70 2.73 4.84
CA CYS A 89 -8.51 2.82 6.07
C CYS A 89 -8.11 4.05 6.91
N THR A 90 -6.81 4.30 7.05
CA THR A 90 -6.30 5.47 7.77
C THR A 90 -6.75 6.78 7.12
N ARG A 91 -6.76 6.86 5.78
CA ARG A 91 -7.28 8.01 5.03
C ARG A 91 -8.78 8.21 5.29
N TYR A 92 -9.58 7.16 5.17
CA TYR A 92 -11.04 7.25 5.36
C TYR A 92 -11.42 7.69 6.77
N LEU A 93 -10.68 7.23 7.77
CA LEU A 93 -10.85 7.69 9.15
C LEU A 93 -10.67 9.22 9.25
N ILE A 94 -9.61 9.76 8.65
CA ILE A 94 -9.33 11.21 8.65
C ILE A 94 -10.39 12.00 7.86
N LEU A 95 -10.86 11.48 6.72
CA LEU A 95 -11.92 12.10 5.94
C LEU A 95 -13.21 12.24 6.73
N ILE A 96 -13.62 11.19 7.46
CA ILE A 96 -14.82 11.23 8.30
C ILE A 96 -14.66 12.27 9.43
N LEU A 97 -13.49 12.37 10.06
CA LEU A 97 -13.25 13.42 11.07
C LEU A 97 -13.35 14.83 10.46
N LEU A 98 -12.79 15.03 9.27
CA LEU A 98 -12.88 16.32 8.57
C LEU A 98 -14.31 16.63 8.13
N GLU A 99 -15.09 15.62 7.76
CA GLU A 99 -16.49 15.75 7.37
C GLU A 99 -17.36 16.19 8.56
N VAL A 100 -17.12 15.63 9.76
CA VAL A 100 -17.80 16.04 10.99
C VAL A 100 -17.55 17.52 11.34
N ILE A 101 -16.36 18.05 11.02
CA ILE A 101 -15.98 19.44 11.32
C ILE A 101 -16.46 20.41 10.22
N SER A 102 -16.88 19.93 9.05
CA SER A 102 -17.34 20.76 7.91
C SER A 102 -18.37 21.84 8.28
N PRO A 103 -19.42 21.59 9.08
CA PRO A 103 -20.41 22.60 9.42
C PRO A 103 -19.81 23.74 10.24
N LEU A 104 -18.89 23.41 11.14
CA LEU A 104 -18.16 24.37 11.96
C LEU A 104 -17.22 25.21 11.09
N ALA A 105 -16.51 24.58 10.15
CA ALA A 105 -15.62 25.27 9.21
C ALA A 105 -16.38 26.28 8.34
N ILE A 106 -17.58 25.91 7.84
CA ILE A 106 -18.44 26.81 7.06
C ILE A 106 -18.92 27.99 7.91
N ALA A 107 -19.29 27.76 9.18
CA ALA A 107 -19.64 28.84 10.10
C ALA A 107 -18.47 29.81 10.32
N CYS A 108 -17.23 29.30 10.40
CA CYS A 108 -16.01 30.12 10.51
C CYS A 108 -15.72 30.98 9.27
N LEU A 109 -16.31 30.68 8.10
CA LEU A 109 -16.14 31.49 6.89
C LEU A 109 -16.85 32.86 6.98
N TYR A 110 -17.94 32.93 7.75
CA TYR A 110 -18.76 34.14 7.88
C TYR A 110 -18.15 35.19 8.81
N ASN A 111 -17.26 34.79 9.72
CA ASN A 111 -16.56 35.71 10.61
C ASN A 111 -15.13 35.96 10.09
N SER A 112 -14.75 37.23 9.90
CA SER A 112 -13.43 37.62 9.40
C SER A 112 -12.27 37.09 10.24
N ASP A 113 -12.47 36.96 11.55
CA ASP A 113 -11.42 36.56 12.49
C ASP A 113 -11.17 35.05 12.50
N THR A 114 -12.15 34.23 12.07
CA THR A 114 -12.05 32.77 12.07
C THR A 114 -11.94 32.15 10.67
N ARG A 115 -11.89 32.98 9.61
CA ARG A 115 -11.66 32.53 8.22
C ARG A 115 -10.38 31.72 8.04
N SER A 116 -9.33 32.00 8.82
CA SER A 116 -8.08 31.23 8.79
C SER A 116 -8.31 29.75 9.09
N SER A 117 -9.19 29.43 10.04
CA SER A 117 -9.55 28.06 10.40
C SER A 117 -10.26 27.32 9.25
N PHE A 118 -11.07 28.02 8.45
CA PHE A 118 -11.67 27.45 7.24
C PHE A 118 -10.60 27.11 6.19
N TYR A 119 -9.63 28.00 5.96
CA TYR A 119 -8.56 27.73 5.00
C TYR A 119 -7.68 26.55 5.43
N THR A 120 -7.40 26.41 6.73
CA THR A 120 -6.69 25.24 7.27
C THR A 120 -7.49 23.95 7.06
N TRP A 121 -8.80 23.95 7.35
CA TRP A 121 -9.67 22.79 7.09
C TRP A 121 -9.72 22.44 5.60
N ALA A 122 -9.88 23.42 4.71
CA ALA A 122 -9.95 23.21 3.27
C ALA A 122 -8.63 22.63 2.72
N ARG A 123 -7.49 23.13 3.22
CA ARG A 123 -6.15 22.60 2.91
C ARG A 123 -6.00 21.14 3.37
N GLN A 124 -6.54 20.81 4.55
CA GLN A 124 -6.60 19.43 5.08
C GLN A 124 -7.46 18.48 4.26
N MET A 125 -8.62 18.94 3.82
CA MET A 125 -9.49 18.21 2.91
C MET A 125 -8.77 17.88 1.59
N VAL A 126 -8.19 18.89 0.92
CA VAL A 126 -7.46 18.69 -0.34
C VAL A 126 -6.27 17.73 -0.16
N GLY A 127 -5.52 17.85 0.93
CA GLY A 127 -4.44 16.92 1.26
C GLY A 127 -4.92 15.46 1.39
N CYS A 128 -6.04 15.22 2.06
CA CYS A 128 -6.61 13.88 2.22
C CYS A 128 -7.12 13.27 0.91
N TYR A 129 -7.60 14.09 -0.03
CA TYR A 129 -7.98 13.62 -1.37
C TYR A 129 -6.76 13.27 -2.23
N MET A 130 -5.69 14.06 -2.17
CA MET A 130 -4.44 13.79 -2.90
C MET A 130 -3.67 12.56 -2.38
N LEU A 131 -3.93 12.15 -1.13
CA LEU A 131 -3.32 10.99 -0.51
C LEU A 131 -3.66 9.68 -1.25
N TYR A 132 -4.88 9.58 -1.81
CA TYR A 132 -5.35 8.38 -2.50
C TYR A 132 -4.58 8.07 -3.80
N PRO A 133 -4.55 8.97 -4.81
CA PRO A 133 -3.75 8.74 -6.00
C PRO A 133 -2.25 8.62 -5.66
N GLY A 134 -1.78 9.34 -4.64
CA GLY A 134 -0.40 9.22 -4.15
C GLY A 134 -0.06 7.81 -3.66
N PHE A 135 -0.93 7.21 -2.84
CA PHE A 135 -0.74 5.84 -2.36
C PHE A 135 -0.82 4.81 -3.48
N VAL A 136 -1.70 5.00 -4.47
CA VAL A 136 -1.79 4.10 -5.63
C VAL A 136 -0.51 4.12 -6.44
N ILE A 137 0.02 5.32 -6.74
CA ILE A 137 1.29 5.47 -7.46
C ILE A 137 2.45 4.84 -6.68
N ALA A 138 2.54 5.10 -5.37
CA ALA A 138 3.59 4.54 -4.53
C ALA A 138 3.51 3.02 -4.40
N SER A 139 2.31 2.46 -4.27
CA SER A 139 2.09 1.02 -4.22
C SER A 139 2.53 0.37 -5.53
N VAL A 140 2.02 0.87 -6.67
CA VAL A 140 2.37 0.34 -7.99
C VAL A 140 3.87 0.41 -8.25
N PHE A 141 4.51 1.54 -7.93
CA PHE A 141 5.94 1.72 -8.11
C PHE A 141 6.77 0.76 -7.25
N SER A 142 6.38 0.60 -5.98
CA SER A 142 6.98 -0.38 -5.06
C SER A 142 6.90 -1.80 -5.63
N ASP A 143 5.69 -2.20 -6.05
CA ASP A 143 5.42 -3.54 -6.56
C ASP A 143 6.24 -3.81 -7.85
N LEU A 144 6.41 -2.80 -8.71
CA LEU A 144 7.21 -2.90 -9.93
C LEU A 144 8.71 -3.11 -9.64
N ILE A 145 9.24 -2.47 -8.59
CA ILE A 145 10.62 -2.69 -8.12
C ILE A 145 10.77 -4.10 -7.58
N VAL A 146 9.78 -4.61 -6.83
CA VAL A 146 9.85 -5.95 -6.26
C VAL A 146 9.90 -7.01 -7.36
N VAL A 147 9.03 -6.93 -8.37
CA VAL A 147 8.97 -7.89 -9.46
C VAL A 147 10.20 -7.83 -10.36
N ASN A 148 10.66 -6.63 -10.75
CA ASN A 148 11.74 -6.50 -11.73
C ASN A 148 13.14 -6.56 -11.12
N TYR A 149 13.30 -6.15 -9.86
CA TYR A 149 14.62 -6.10 -9.22
C TYR A 149 14.77 -7.08 -8.07
N VAL A 150 13.81 -7.16 -7.14
CA VAL A 150 13.96 -7.99 -5.94
C VAL A 150 13.87 -9.48 -6.29
N GLN A 151 12.88 -9.87 -7.10
CA GLN A 151 12.66 -11.26 -7.50
C GLN A 151 13.75 -11.84 -8.43
N GLN A 152 14.52 -10.99 -9.11
CA GLN A 152 15.62 -11.44 -9.98
C GLN A 152 16.94 -11.67 -9.22
N ARG A 153 17.01 -11.38 -7.92
CA ARG A 153 18.24 -11.54 -7.13
C ARG A 153 18.27 -12.92 -6.46
N PRO A 154 19.45 -13.54 -6.33
CA PRO A 154 19.62 -14.84 -5.67
C PRO A 154 19.59 -14.72 -4.13
N TRP A 155 18.67 -13.93 -3.58
CA TRP A 155 18.53 -13.73 -2.13
C TRP A 155 17.56 -14.76 -1.54
N SER A 156 17.66 -15.00 -0.23
CA SER A 156 16.66 -15.80 0.48
C SER A 156 15.29 -15.12 0.40
N ILE A 157 14.23 -15.91 0.16
CA ILE A 157 12.84 -15.44 0.07
C ILE A 157 12.45 -14.60 1.29
N THR A 158 12.89 -15.00 2.49
CA THR A 158 12.66 -14.25 3.73
C THR A 158 13.18 -12.82 3.65
N LEU A 159 14.41 -12.63 3.18
CA LEU A 159 15.03 -11.30 3.04
C LEU A 159 14.32 -10.47 1.97
N MET A 160 13.91 -11.11 0.87
CA MET A 160 13.20 -10.43 -0.21
C MET A 160 11.83 -9.92 0.24
N VAL A 161 11.08 -10.72 1.02
CA VAL A 161 9.78 -10.34 1.57
C VAL A 161 9.93 -9.20 2.58
N ILE A 162 10.89 -9.28 3.50
CA ILE A 162 11.17 -8.21 4.48
C ILE A 162 11.55 -6.91 3.76
N PHE A 163 12.47 -6.97 2.79
CA PHE A 163 12.88 -5.80 2.04
C PHE A 163 11.73 -5.18 1.26
N SER A 164 10.91 -6.00 0.61
CA SER A 164 9.72 -5.55 -0.14
C SER A 164 8.75 -4.84 0.78
N PHE A 165 8.46 -5.43 1.95
CA PHE A 165 7.60 -4.83 2.97
C PHE A 165 8.12 -3.46 3.43
N LEU A 166 9.40 -3.38 3.76
CA LEU A 166 10.03 -2.11 4.17
C LEU A 166 10.01 -1.07 3.04
N LEU A 167 10.24 -1.48 1.80
CA LEU A 167 10.22 -0.60 0.63
C LEU A 167 8.82 -0.02 0.39
N LYS A 168 7.78 -0.85 0.41
CA LYS A 168 6.38 -0.41 0.25
C LYS A 168 5.97 0.54 1.36
N LEU A 169 6.31 0.20 2.62
CA LEU A 169 6.05 1.05 3.77
C LEU A 169 6.77 2.39 3.67
N ALA A 170 8.05 2.41 3.26
CA ALA A 170 8.82 3.65 3.08
C ALA A 170 8.23 4.55 1.99
N MET A 171 7.77 3.98 0.87
CA MET A 171 7.15 4.73 -0.22
C MET A 171 5.80 5.33 0.21
N LEU A 172 4.94 4.55 0.87
CA LEU A 172 3.66 5.02 1.42
C LEU A 172 3.87 6.09 2.49
N ALA A 173 4.86 5.91 3.38
CA ALA A 173 5.24 6.90 4.38
C ALA A 173 5.74 8.20 3.73
N THR A 174 6.49 8.12 2.64
CA THR A 174 6.99 9.29 1.90
C THR A 174 5.85 10.07 1.26
N VAL A 175 4.85 9.39 0.70
CA VAL A 175 3.63 10.05 0.18
C VAL A 175 2.91 10.78 1.30
N LYS A 176 2.68 10.11 2.45
CA LYS A 176 2.05 10.73 3.61
C LYS A 176 2.84 11.94 4.11
N ALA A 177 4.15 11.83 4.26
CA ALA A 177 5.02 12.91 4.71
C ALA A 177 5.03 14.09 3.72
N THR A 178 5.02 13.79 2.41
CA THR A 178 4.93 14.80 1.38
C THR A 178 3.62 15.54 1.50
N VAL A 179 2.48 14.86 1.47
CA VAL A 179 1.13 15.45 1.61
C VAL A 179 1.01 16.28 2.89
N ASN A 180 1.59 15.82 4.00
CA ASN A 180 1.57 16.55 5.27
C ASN A 180 2.33 17.89 5.24
N LYS A 181 3.27 18.10 4.31
CA LYS A 181 3.89 19.43 4.08
C LYS A 181 2.96 20.39 3.35
N TRP A 182 1.98 19.86 2.62
CA TRP A 182 0.94 20.64 1.95
C TRP A 182 -0.24 20.96 2.87
N LEU A 183 -0.23 20.43 4.10
CA LEU A 183 -1.17 20.76 5.18
C LEU A 183 -0.68 21.97 5.98
#